data_AF-A0A0F0IB61-F1
#
_entry.id   AF-A0A0F0IB61-F1
#
_cell.length_a   1.000
_cell.length_b   1.000
_cell.length_c   1.000
_cell.angle_alpha   90.00
_cell.angle_beta   90.00
_cell.angle_gamma   90.00
#
_symmetry.space_group_name_H-M   'P 1'
#
loop_
_entity.id
_entity.type
_entity.pdbx_description
1 polymer ?
#
loop_
_entity_poly.entity_id
_entity_poly.type
_entity_poly.pdbx_seq_one_letter_code
_entity_poly.pdbx_strand_id
1 'polypeptide(L)'
;MVLPRPFSRVRTLLLAAALAAFLTYSFLRWQRISYAEQAQSAAKEVASSNAQAVVLTRPEGHIGFWRQFQPLLATHQPKCEPPLRLDNAPSIRFEQASPDFRPEVLDMLDDHVDAMKQAHTGFIEDIKTKPPMLHYVPNTRGLVSTAGGEYLPVLVISLRMLRRTGSELPLEVFLANEDEYEKYICDVVLPSLNARCVVLSHILDAVPKVMDIQKYQFKLFAMMFSSFEEILFLDADAFPLHQPEILFMNEPFKSKKMVTWPDFWATTISSYYYEISSQPMPSNTIRQSSESGEVLLSKKTHMQTLLLSVYYNFWGPDYYYPLLSQGASGEGDKETFVAAALTLGESYYQVSEPICAIGHGTEGGFAGSAMVQFDPVEDYALTQKGEWRVHGSKAPAPRAFFIHANFPKFNPATVFDKQAVNPAFADDGSYTRAWTIPQEVIGKFSTDVEKYFWKEILWTGCELESKFSTWKGRKGICAEVKKYWNAIYVDKKTSKV
;
A
#
# COMPACT_ATOMS: atom_id res chain seq x y z
N MET A 1 64.58 52.22 -14.20
CA MET A 1 64.56 50.92 -14.92
C MET A 1 63.09 50.51 -15.07
N VAL A 2 62.47 50.84 -16.20
CA VAL A 2 61.04 50.57 -16.47
C VAL A 2 60.97 49.65 -17.67
N LEU A 3 60.65 48.37 -17.42
CA LEU A 3 60.42 47.39 -18.49
C LEU A 3 59.21 47.83 -19.34
N PRO A 4 59.29 47.71 -20.67
CA PRO A 4 58.25 48.20 -21.55
C PRO A 4 56.97 47.35 -21.42
N ARG A 5 55.82 48.01 -21.58
CA ARG A 5 54.46 47.48 -21.39
C ARG A 5 53.95 46.41 -22.41
N PRO A 6 54.61 45.97 -23.51
CA PRO A 6 53.98 45.03 -24.43
C PRO A 6 54.07 43.56 -24.00
N PHE A 7 55.04 43.16 -23.16
CA PHE A 7 55.20 41.76 -22.72
C PHE A 7 54.17 41.30 -21.69
N SER A 8 53.57 42.22 -20.93
CA SER A 8 52.53 41.91 -19.95
C SER A 8 51.22 41.45 -20.61
N ARG A 9 50.79 42.14 -21.68
CA ARG A 9 49.52 41.83 -22.38
C ARG A 9 49.54 40.48 -23.09
N VAL A 10 50.67 40.11 -23.69
CA VAL A 10 50.82 38.79 -24.36
C VAL A 10 50.77 37.66 -23.33
N ARG A 11 51.40 37.84 -22.17
CA ARG A 11 51.38 36.85 -21.08
C ARG A 11 49.98 36.68 -20.48
N THR A 12 49.23 37.77 -20.31
CA THR A 12 47.83 37.73 -19.86
C THR A 12 46.92 37.03 -20.88
N LEU A 13 47.11 37.30 -22.19
CA LEU A 13 46.35 36.64 -23.26
C LEU A 13 46.63 35.13 -23.34
N LEU A 14 47.90 34.71 -23.20
CA LEU A 14 48.27 33.29 -23.19
C LEU A 14 47.71 32.55 -21.97
N LEU A 15 47.71 33.19 -20.79
CA LEU A 15 47.10 32.63 -19.58
C LEU A 15 45.58 32.53 -19.71
N ALA A 16 44.92 33.55 -20.28
CA ALA A 16 43.48 33.51 -20.54
C ALA A 16 43.10 32.42 -21.55
N ALA A 17 43.90 32.23 -22.61
CA ALA A 17 43.69 31.18 -23.58
C ALA A 17 43.88 29.77 -22.97
N ALA A 18 44.91 29.59 -22.14
CA ALA A 18 45.15 28.34 -21.43
C ALA A 18 44.01 28.01 -20.44
N LEU A 19 43.50 29.01 -19.72
CA LEU A 19 42.36 28.85 -18.81
C LEU A 19 41.08 28.48 -19.59
N ALA A 20 40.82 29.15 -20.72
CA ALA A 20 39.68 28.84 -21.57
C ALA A 20 39.77 27.41 -22.15
N ALA A 21 40.96 26.98 -22.57
CA ALA A 21 41.20 25.61 -23.03
C ALA A 21 40.99 24.58 -21.91
N PHE A 22 41.42 24.88 -20.69
CA PHE A 22 41.23 23.99 -19.54
C PHE A 22 39.75 23.88 -19.13
N LEU A 23 39.02 25.00 -19.11
CA LEU A 23 37.60 25.02 -18.78
C LEU A 23 36.75 24.31 -19.83
N THR A 24 37.05 24.52 -21.12
CA THR A 24 36.38 23.80 -22.22
C THR A 24 36.68 22.30 -22.19
N TYR A 25 37.93 21.90 -21.96
CA TYR A 25 38.29 20.49 -21.78
C TYR A 25 37.59 19.86 -20.58
N SER A 26 37.54 20.55 -19.45
CA SER A 26 36.87 20.08 -18.23
C SER A 26 35.35 19.95 -18.43
N PHE A 27 34.73 20.91 -19.12
CA PHE A 27 33.31 20.88 -19.46
C PHE A 27 32.97 19.74 -20.43
N LEU A 28 33.76 19.54 -21.48
CA LEU A 28 33.59 18.43 -22.43
C LEU A 28 33.80 17.07 -21.75
N ARG A 29 34.76 16.97 -20.82
CA ARG A 29 35.00 15.74 -20.05
C ARG A 29 33.86 15.46 -19.08
N TRP A 30 33.34 16.48 -18.40
CA TRP A 30 32.18 16.37 -17.53
C TRP A 30 30.94 15.93 -18.31
N GLN A 31 30.65 16.55 -19.46
CA GLN A 31 29.57 16.12 -20.34
C GLN A 31 29.72 14.65 -20.74
N ARG A 32 30.92 14.19 -21.15
CA ARG A 32 31.13 12.77 -21.50
C ARG A 32 30.88 11.82 -20.33
N ILE A 33 31.28 12.19 -19.11
CA ILE A 33 31.03 11.38 -17.90
C ILE A 33 29.52 11.32 -17.62
N SER A 34 28.83 12.48 -17.64
CA SER A 34 27.38 12.53 -17.42
C SER A 34 26.60 11.73 -18.47
N TYR A 35 27.01 11.79 -19.75
CA TYR A 35 26.40 10.97 -20.81
C TYR A 35 26.66 9.48 -20.62
N ALA A 36 27.85 9.09 -20.15
CA ALA A 36 28.18 7.69 -19.87
C ALA A 36 27.36 7.15 -18.67
N GLU A 37 27.19 7.95 -17.62
CA GLU A 37 26.36 7.61 -16.46
C GLU A 37 24.87 7.50 -16.84
N GLN A 38 24.35 8.43 -17.65
CA GLN A 38 22.99 8.34 -18.20
C GLN A 38 22.79 7.11 -19.09
N ALA A 39 23.75 6.80 -19.97
CA ALA A 39 23.69 5.62 -20.82
C ALA A 39 23.71 4.32 -20.00
N GLN A 40 24.48 4.29 -18.91
CA GLN A 40 24.57 3.13 -18.02
C GLN A 40 23.31 2.97 -17.15
N SER A 41 22.69 4.07 -16.72
CA SER A 41 21.38 4.07 -16.05
C SER A 41 20.28 3.58 -16.99
N ALA A 42 20.21 4.13 -18.20
CA ALA A 42 19.24 3.72 -19.22
C ALA A 42 19.41 2.24 -19.62
N ALA A 43 20.65 1.75 -19.74
CA ALA A 43 20.92 0.33 -20.01
C ALA A 43 20.47 -0.58 -18.85
N LYS A 44 20.63 -0.14 -17.59
CA LYS A 44 20.13 -0.87 -16.42
C LYS A 44 18.60 -0.87 -16.35
N GLU A 45 17.96 0.25 -16.68
CA GLU A 45 16.49 0.35 -16.76
C GLU A 45 15.92 -0.55 -17.86
N VAL A 46 16.52 -0.57 -19.06
CA VAL A 46 16.11 -1.45 -20.16
C VAL A 46 16.34 -2.94 -19.84
N ALA A 47 17.45 -3.28 -19.16
CA ALA A 47 17.70 -4.64 -18.72
C ALA A 47 16.70 -5.08 -17.62
N SER A 48 16.39 -4.19 -16.68
CA SER A 48 15.40 -4.41 -15.62
C SER A 48 13.99 -4.58 -16.21
N SER A 49 13.60 -3.74 -17.16
CA SER A 49 12.28 -3.81 -17.80
C SER A 49 12.14 -5.08 -18.65
N ASN A 50 13.20 -5.52 -19.34
CA ASN A 50 13.20 -6.79 -20.07
C ASN A 50 13.16 -8.01 -19.13
N ALA A 51 13.87 -7.99 -18.00
CA ALA A 51 13.82 -9.07 -17.01
C ALA A 51 12.46 -9.15 -16.31
N GLN A 52 11.86 -7.99 -15.99
CA GLN A 52 10.48 -7.90 -15.51
C GLN A 52 9.53 -8.48 -16.56
N ALA A 53 9.61 -8.03 -17.81
CA ALA A 53 8.79 -8.57 -18.89
C ALA A 53 8.91 -10.10 -18.99
N VAL A 54 10.08 -10.70 -18.78
CA VAL A 54 10.27 -12.17 -18.80
C VAL A 54 9.63 -12.87 -17.60
N VAL A 55 9.84 -12.40 -16.36
CA VAL A 55 9.19 -12.97 -15.15
C VAL A 55 7.66 -12.91 -15.28
N LEU A 56 7.17 -11.94 -16.05
CA LEU A 56 5.76 -11.60 -16.07
C LEU A 56 4.99 -12.10 -17.28
N THR A 57 5.68 -12.35 -18.39
CA THR A 57 5.11 -13.02 -19.55
C THR A 57 5.12 -14.54 -19.40
N ARG A 58 5.75 -15.05 -18.34
CA ARG A 58 5.95 -16.47 -18.07
C ARG A 58 5.64 -16.82 -16.61
N PRO A 59 4.40 -17.24 -16.28
CA PRO A 59 4.01 -17.58 -14.92
C PRO A 59 4.72 -18.83 -14.37
N GLU A 60 5.51 -19.54 -15.18
CA GLU A 60 6.15 -20.83 -14.84
C GLU A 60 7.00 -20.76 -13.57
N GLY A 61 7.69 -19.63 -13.32
CA GLY A 61 8.46 -19.44 -12.09
C GLY A 61 7.56 -19.34 -10.85
N HIS A 62 6.46 -18.58 -10.94
CA HIS A 62 5.46 -18.50 -9.88
C HIS A 62 4.72 -19.82 -9.67
N ILE A 63 4.36 -20.52 -10.76
CA ILE A 63 3.76 -21.85 -10.72
C ILE A 63 4.72 -22.86 -10.07
N GLY A 64 6.01 -22.79 -10.40
CA GLY A 64 7.05 -23.64 -9.81
C GLY A 64 7.22 -23.44 -8.31
N PHE A 65 7.14 -22.18 -7.85
CA PHE A 65 7.07 -21.85 -6.43
C PHE A 65 5.76 -22.35 -5.79
N TRP A 66 4.61 -22.08 -6.41
CA TRP A 66 3.31 -22.44 -5.86
C TRP A 66 3.14 -23.96 -5.69
N ARG A 67 3.67 -24.74 -6.63
CA ARG A 67 3.71 -26.21 -6.56
C ARG A 67 4.49 -26.74 -5.34
N GLN A 68 5.43 -25.97 -4.82
CA GLN A 68 6.18 -26.31 -3.61
C GLN A 68 5.50 -25.76 -2.35
N PHE A 69 4.90 -24.56 -2.43
CA PHE A 69 4.37 -23.87 -1.27
C PHE A 69 2.96 -24.32 -0.87
N GLN A 70 2.06 -24.57 -1.82
CA GLN A 70 0.69 -25.02 -1.51
C GLN A 70 0.66 -26.34 -0.71
N PRO A 71 1.46 -27.37 -1.03
CA PRO A 71 1.51 -28.58 -0.21
C PRO A 71 2.03 -28.31 1.21
N LEU A 72 2.91 -27.33 1.39
CA LEU A 72 3.40 -26.95 2.71
C LEU A 72 2.28 -26.33 3.57
N LEU A 73 1.47 -25.44 2.98
CA LEU A 73 0.28 -24.88 3.64
C LEU A 73 -0.71 -25.97 4.07
N ALA A 74 -0.93 -26.98 3.22
CA ALA A 74 -1.83 -28.09 3.50
C ALA A 74 -1.29 -29.09 4.52
N THR A 75 0.02 -29.36 4.49
CA THR A 75 0.68 -30.28 5.44
C THR A 75 0.52 -29.83 6.88
N HIS A 76 0.59 -28.51 7.08
CA HIS A 76 0.45 -27.85 8.38
C HIS A 76 -0.95 -27.27 8.60
N GLN A 77 -1.99 -27.86 8.00
CA GLN A 77 -3.36 -27.52 8.36
C GLN A 77 -3.59 -27.72 9.87
N PRO A 78 -4.24 -26.78 10.57
CA PRO A 78 -4.73 -27.01 11.93
C PRO A 78 -5.64 -28.25 11.99
N LYS A 79 -5.22 -29.30 12.71
CA LYS A 79 -5.95 -30.58 12.83
C LYS A 79 -6.85 -30.61 14.06
N CYS A 80 -7.67 -29.56 14.21
CA CYS A 80 -8.60 -29.39 15.32
C CYS A 80 -9.82 -28.59 14.87
N GLU A 81 -10.84 -28.52 15.72
CA GLU A 81 -11.95 -27.62 15.49
C GLU A 81 -11.48 -26.14 15.59
N PRO A 82 -12.08 -25.22 14.80
CA PRO A 82 -11.86 -23.79 14.92
C PRO A 82 -12.11 -23.22 16.32
N PRO A 83 -11.47 -22.10 16.71
CA PRO A 83 -11.79 -21.39 17.94
C PRO A 83 -13.27 -21.02 18.01
N LEU A 84 -13.94 -21.36 19.11
CA LEU A 84 -15.34 -21.02 19.30
C LEU A 84 -15.46 -19.54 19.68
N ARG A 85 -16.10 -18.74 18.81
CA ARG A 85 -16.37 -17.33 19.09
C ARG A 85 -17.62 -17.18 19.96
N LEU A 86 -17.43 -16.76 21.22
CA LEU A 86 -18.51 -16.54 22.19
C LEU A 86 -19.16 -15.17 22.02
N ASP A 87 -18.39 -14.16 21.60
CA ASP A 87 -18.84 -12.79 21.31
C ASP A 87 -17.84 -12.10 20.36
N ASN A 88 -18.06 -10.84 20.00
CA ASN A 88 -17.09 -10.00 19.31
C ASN A 88 -16.38 -9.06 20.30
N ALA A 89 -15.05 -9.02 20.22
CA ALA A 89 -14.25 -8.07 20.99
C ALA A 89 -14.61 -6.62 20.58
N PRO A 90 -14.63 -5.67 21.53
CA PRO A 90 -15.00 -4.30 21.23
C PRO A 90 -13.90 -3.57 20.43
N SER A 91 -14.33 -2.76 19.46
CA SER A 91 -13.44 -1.88 18.70
C SER A 91 -13.17 -0.60 19.48
N ILE A 92 -12.16 -0.64 20.37
CA ILE A 92 -11.76 0.49 21.21
C ILE A 92 -10.67 1.29 20.50
N ARG A 93 -10.78 2.63 20.52
CA ARG A 93 -9.72 3.52 20.02
C ARG A 93 -8.44 3.31 20.82
N PHE A 94 -7.29 3.29 20.18
CA PHE A 94 -6.03 3.00 20.88
C PHE A 94 -5.73 4.00 22.02
N GLU A 95 -6.11 5.26 21.89
CA GLU A 95 -5.95 6.27 22.94
C GLU A 95 -6.79 6.00 24.20
N GLN A 96 -7.79 5.12 24.07
CA GLN A 96 -8.67 4.66 25.14
C GLN A 96 -8.24 3.28 25.68
N ALA A 97 -7.19 2.69 25.13
CA ALA A 97 -6.70 1.38 25.56
C ALA A 97 -6.17 1.43 26.99
N SER A 98 -6.56 0.44 27.79
CA SER A 98 -5.99 0.19 29.12
C SER A 98 -5.01 -0.99 29.04
N PRO A 99 -3.84 -0.94 29.71
CA PRO A 99 -2.95 -2.09 29.84
C PRO A 99 -3.64 -3.33 30.43
N ASP A 100 -4.67 -3.12 31.25
CA ASP A 100 -5.42 -4.15 31.95
C ASP A 100 -6.59 -4.71 31.12
N PHE A 101 -6.99 -4.01 30.05
CA PHE A 101 -8.10 -4.45 29.20
C PHE A 101 -7.59 -5.40 28.11
N ARG A 102 -7.89 -6.69 28.30
CA ARG A 102 -7.64 -7.75 27.33
C ARG A 102 -8.93 -8.53 27.11
N PRO A 103 -9.63 -8.33 25.99
CA PRO A 103 -10.76 -9.18 25.68
C PRO A 103 -10.26 -10.60 25.41
N GLU A 104 -10.95 -11.59 25.96
CA GLU A 104 -10.86 -12.98 25.56
C GLU A 104 -12.29 -13.48 25.40
N VAL A 105 -12.73 -13.54 24.15
CA VAL A 105 -14.09 -13.95 23.74
C VAL A 105 -14.06 -15.19 22.86
N LEU A 106 -12.91 -15.87 22.83
CA LEU A 106 -12.75 -17.18 22.22
C LEU A 106 -12.70 -18.25 23.30
N ASP A 107 -13.14 -19.44 22.94
CA ASP A 107 -12.98 -20.65 23.72
C ASP A 107 -12.31 -21.73 22.87
N MET A 108 -11.28 -22.36 23.45
CA MET A 108 -10.52 -23.43 22.82
C MET A 108 -10.15 -24.47 23.86
N LEU A 109 -10.28 -25.75 23.49
CA LEU A 109 -9.77 -26.86 24.28
C LEU A 109 -8.24 -26.89 24.23
N ASP A 110 -7.61 -27.30 25.33
CA ASP A 110 -6.14 -27.38 25.44
C ASP A 110 -5.52 -28.25 24.33
N ASP A 111 -6.16 -29.37 23.97
CA ASP A 111 -5.70 -30.24 22.89
C ASP A 111 -5.81 -29.60 21.50
N HIS A 112 -6.78 -28.71 21.29
CA HIS A 112 -6.88 -27.89 20.08
C HIS A 112 -5.78 -26.83 20.03
N VAL A 113 -5.48 -26.17 21.15
CA VAL A 113 -4.36 -25.21 21.26
C VAL A 113 -3.04 -25.92 20.96
N ASP A 114 -2.81 -27.11 21.53
CA ASP A 114 -1.64 -27.94 21.25
C ASP A 114 -1.56 -28.37 19.77
N ALA A 115 -2.68 -28.79 19.17
CA ALA A 115 -2.72 -29.16 17.76
C ALA A 115 -2.37 -27.97 16.84
N MET A 116 -2.92 -26.79 17.13
CA MET A 116 -2.58 -25.55 16.41
C MET A 116 -1.11 -25.18 16.60
N LYS A 117 -0.58 -25.29 17.81
CA LYS A 117 0.82 -25.03 18.14
C LYS A 117 1.76 -25.96 17.39
N GLN A 118 1.43 -27.25 17.29
CA GLN A 118 2.21 -28.23 16.53
C GLN A 118 2.23 -27.88 15.03
N ALA A 119 1.07 -27.59 14.44
CA ALA A 119 0.96 -27.20 13.04
C ALA A 119 1.74 -25.90 12.75
N HIS A 120 1.57 -24.90 13.60
CA HIS A 120 2.28 -23.62 13.51
C HIS A 120 3.80 -23.76 13.61
N THR A 121 4.27 -24.50 14.62
CA THR A 121 5.71 -24.75 14.84
C THR A 121 6.31 -25.52 13.66
N GLY A 122 5.62 -26.56 13.17
CA GLY A 122 6.05 -27.34 12.02
C GLY A 122 6.17 -26.50 10.75
N PHE A 123 5.19 -25.62 10.48
CA PHE A 123 5.26 -24.72 9.35
C PHE A 123 6.46 -23.77 9.44
N ILE A 124 6.72 -23.21 10.63
CA ILE A 124 7.88 -22.34 10.87
C ILE A 124 9.20 -23.09 10.66
N GLU A 125 9.30 -24.32 11.15
CA GLU A 125 10.50 -25.15 10.99
C GLU A 125 10.79 -25.40 9.50
N ASP A 126 9.77 -25.73 8.71
CA ASP A 126 9.92 -26.00 7.28
C ASP A 126 10.34 -24.75 6.49
N ILE A 127 9.73 -23.58 6.75
CA ILE A 127 10.15 -22.34 6.07
C ILE A 127 11.53 -21.83 6.54
N LYS A 128 12.00 -22.25 7.72
CA LYS A 128 13.35 -21.93 8.21
C LYS A 128 14.41 -22.86 7.63
N THR A 129 14.12 -24.16 7.53
CA THR A 129 15.08 -25.17 7.09
C THR A 129 15.16 -25.29 5.57
N LYS A 130 14.01 -25.22 4.88
CA LYS A 130 13.92 -25.39 3.42
C LYS A 130 12.81 -24.51 2.83
N PRO A 131 12.94 -23.17 2.89
CA PRO A 131 11.93 -22.28 2.34
C PRO A 131 11.77 -22.48 0.83
N PRO A 132 10.53 -22.52 0.31
CA PRO A 132 10.30 -22.36 -1.11
C PRO A 132 10.74 -20.95 -1.55
N MET A 133 11.56 -20.88 -2.59
CA MET A 133 12.12 -19.61 -3.04
C MET A 133 11.10 -18.82 -3.86
N LEU A 134 10.82 -17.59 -3.42
CA LEU A 134 9.97 -16.67 -4.16
C LEU A 134 10.57 -16.36 -5.54
N HIS A 135 9.70 -16.25 -6.54
CA HIS A 135 10.09 -15.86 -7.89
C HIS A 135 9.88 -14.36 -8.09
N TYR A 136 10.96 -13.62 -8.34
CA TYR A 136 10.94 -12.18 -8.61
C TYR A 136 12.25 -11.76 -9.30
N VAL A 137 12.30 -10.53 -9.82
CA VAL A 137 13.51 -9.94 -10.43
C VAL A 137 14.32 -9.20 -9.34
N PRO A 138 15.57 -9.59 -9.07
CA PRO A 138 16.36 -8.94 -8.04
C PRO A 138 16.61 -7.45 -8.28
N ASN A 139 16.74 -6.68 -7.19
CA ASN A 139 16.97 -5.22 -7.21
C ASN A 139 15.90 -4.39 -7.94
N THR A 140 14.67 -4.88 -8.02
CA THR A 140 13.55 -4.14 -8.60
C THR A 140 12.59 -3.64 -7.53
N ARG A 141 11.94 -2.52 -7.85
CA ARG A 141 10.92 -1.88 -7.02
C ARG A 141 9.66 -1.72 -7.81
N GLY A 142 8.52 -1.87 -7.16
CA GLY A 142 7.24 -1.60 -7.79
C GLY A 142 6.09 -1.57 -6.81
N LEU A 143 4.95 -1.19 -7.37
CA LEU A 143 3.69 -1.11 -6.67
C LEU A 143 2.89 -2.38 -6.95
N VAL A 144 2.13 -2.82 -5.96
CA VAL A 144 1.25 -3.99 -6.10
C VAL A 144 -0.13 -3.60 -5.60
N SER A 145 -1.17 -3.99 -6.32
CA SER A 145 -2.55 -3.78 -5.88
C SER A 145 -3.42 -4.94 -6.33
N THR A 146 -4.56 -5.13 -5.67
CA THR A 146 -5.62 -6.05 -6.09
C THR A 146 -6.85 -5.25 -6.46
N ALA A 147 -7.35 -5.39 -7.69
CA ALA A 147 -8.57 -4.69 -8.11
C ALA A 147 -9.24 -5.41 -9.27
N GLY A 148 -10.43 -5.98 -9.03
CA GLY A 148 -11.31 -6.54 -10.05
C GLY A 148 -12.70 -5.93 -9.97
N GLY A 149 -13.50 -6.09 -11.03
CA GLY A 149 -14.90 -5.67 -11.04
C GLY A 149 -15.12 -4.20 -10.61
N GLU A 150 -15.83 -3.99 -9.50
CA GLU A 150 -16.22 -2.63 -9.05
C GLU A 150 -15.05 -1.81 -8.49
N TYR A 151 -13.92 -2.44 -8.22
CA TYR A 151 -12.71 -1.79 -7.72
C TYR A 151 -11.82 -1.26 -8.84
N LEU A 152 -11.92 -1.76 -10.08
CA LEU A 152 -11.11 -1.28 -11.21
C LEU A 152 -11.28 0.22 -11.50
N PRO A 153 -12.51 0.79 -11.52
CA PRO A 153 -12.67 2.24 -11.68
C PRO A 153 -11.98 3.04 -10.57
N VAL A 154 -12.05 2.54 -9.34
CA VAL A 154 -11.46 3.20 -8.17
C VAL A 154 -9.94 3.15 -8.23
N LEU A 155 -9.37 1.99 -8.59
CA LEU A 155 -7.94 1.84 -8.85
C LEU A 155 -7.44 2.82 -9.91
N VAL A 156 -8.16 2.98 -11.02
CA VAL A 156 -7.74 3.92 -12.08
C VAL A 156 -7.65 5.34 -11.52
N ILE A 157 -8.57 5.76 -10.64
CA ILE A 157 -8.52 7.06 -9.98
C ILE A 157 -7.29 7.17 -9.08
N SER A 158 -7.08 6.19 -8.20
CA SER A 158 -5.94 6.14 -7.26
C SER A 158 -4.59 6.12 -7.99
N LEU A 159 -4.48 5.33 -9.06
CA LEU A 159 -3.28 5.27 -9.91
C LEU A 159 -3.04 6.62 -10.61
N ARG A 160 -4.09 7.27 -11.10
CA ARG A 160 -3.95 8.61 -11.69
C ARG A 160 -3.47 9.62 -10.65
N MET A 161 -4.02 9.59 -9.42
CA MET A 161 -3.52 10.40 -8.30
C MET A 161 -2.05 10.12 -8.01
N LEU A 162 -1.65 8.85 -7.97
CA LEU A 162 -0.25 8.45 -7.81
C LEU A 162 0.63 9.07 -8.91
N ARG A 163 0.22 9.04 -10.17
CA ARG A 163 0.98 9.64 -11.27
C ARG A 163 1.08 11.17 -11.17
N ARG A 164 0.15 11.85 -10.50
CA ARG A 164 0.26 13.30 -10.22
C ARG A 164 1.44 13.64 -9.31
N THR A 165 1.92 12.69 -8.51
CA THR A 165 3.11 12.88 -7.66
C THR A 165 4.40 12.96 -8.49
N GLY A 166 4.35 12.53 -9.76
CA GLY A 166 5.51 12.35 -10.62
C GLY A 166 6.15 10.96 -10.52
N SER A 167 5.53 10.03 -9.77
CA SER A 167 6.02 8.67 -9.64
C SER A 167 5.98 7.89 -10.95
N GLU A 168 7.08 7.22 -11.27
CA GLU A 168 7.22 6.36 -12.44
C GLU A 168 7.29 4.87 -12.07
N LEU A 169 7.18 4.53 -10.77
CA LEU A 169 7.18 3.12 -10.34
C LEU A 169 6.12 2.30 -11.10
N PRO A 170 6.49 1.13 -11.63
CA PRO A 170 5.54 0.25 -12.29
C PRO A 170 4.54 -0.32 -11.29
N LEU A 171 3.27 -0.49 -11.70
CA LEU A 171 2.22 -1.10 -10.89
C LEU A 171 1.78 -2.44 -11.49
N GLU A 172 1.70 -3.46 -10.64
CA GLU A 172 1.06 -4.74 -10.96
C GLU A 172 -0.30 -4.83 -10.28
N VAL A 173 -1.33 -4.99 -11.10
CA VAL A 173 -2.73 -5.07 -10.68
C VAL A 173 -3.17 -6.52 -10.76
N PHE A 174 -3.37 -7.15 -9.62
CA PHE A 174 -3.78 -8.53 -9.52
C PHE A 174 -5.30 -8.67 -9.60
N LEU A 175 -5.73 -9.44 -10.59
CA LEU A 175 -7.11 -9.87 -10.81
C LEU A 175 -7.29 -11.28 -10.28
N ALA A 176 -8.46 -11.62 -9.76
CA ALA A 176 -8.75 -12.95 -9.25
C ALA A 176 -8.67 -14.01 -10.36
N ASN A 177 -9.35 -13.76 -11.47
CA ASN A 177 -9.53 -14.68 -12.57
C ASN A 177 -9.77 -13.95 -13.90
N GLU A 178 -9.95 -14.71 -14.98
CA GLU A 178 -10.16 -14.16 -16.33
C GLU A 178 -11.49 -13.39 -16.47
N ASP A 179 -12.50 -13.66 -15.63
CA ASP A 179 -13.78 -12.95 -15.68
C ASP A 179 -13.63 -11.48 -15.21
N GLU A 180 -12.61 -11.19 -14.40
CA GLU A 180 -12.27 -9.83 -13.99
C GLU A 180 -11.38 -9.10 -15.03
N TYR A 181 -10.90 -9.80 -16.06
CA TYR A 181 -10.01 -9.21 -17.07
C TYR A 181 -10.78 -8.33 -18.06
N GLU A 182 -10.62 -7.02 -17.90
CA GLU A 182 -11.27 -6.03 -18.77
C GLU A 182 -10.31 -5.54 -19.87
N LYS A 183 -10.43 -6.11 -21.07
CA LYS A 183 -9.46 -5.91 -22.19
C LYS A 183 -9.03 -4.45 -22.39
N TYR A 184 -9.97 -3.51 -22.50
CA TYR A 184 -9.62 -2.10 -22.74
C TYR A 184 -8.89 -1.48 -21.54
N ILE A 185 -9.29 -1.84 -20.32
CA ILE A 185 -8.65 -1.34 -19.10
C ILE A 185 -7.24 -1.93 -18.97
N CYS A 186 -7.09 -3.25 -19.12
CA CYS A 186 -5.83 -3.96 -18.95
C CYS A 186 -4.82 -3.77 -20.09
N ASP A 187 -5.25 -3.61 -21.33
CA ASP A 187 -4.36 -3.49 -22.49
C ASP A 187 -4.09 -2.05 -22.94
N VAL A 188 -4.92 -1.09 -22.53
CA VAL A 188 -4.83 0.30 -23.00
C VAL A 188 -4.69 1.28 -21.84
N VAL A 189 -5.66 1.29 -20.91
CA VAL A 189 -5.69 2.31 -19.84
C VAL A 189 -4.54 2.11 -18.86
N LEU A 190 -4.42 0.93 -18.24
CA LEU A 190 -3.38 0.65 -17.25
C LEU A 190 -1.97 0.74 -17.85
N PRO A 191 -1.67 0.19 -19.04
CA PRO A 191 -0.36 0.36 -19.67
C PRO A 191 0.02 1.81 -19.93
N SER A 192 -0.95 2.67 -20.29
CA SER A 192 -0.70 4.11 -20.45
C SER A 192 -0.32 4.83 -19.15
N LEU A 193 -0.57 4.19 -18.00
CA LEU A 193 -0.25 4.67 -16.66
C LEU A 193 0.91 3.87 -16.04
N ASN A 194 1.75 3.20 -16.84
CA ASN A 194 2.83 2.30 -16.39
C ASN A 194 2.33 1.25 -15.38
N ALA A 195 1.18 0.64 -15.69
CA ALA A 195 0.57 -0.40 -14.90
C ALA A 195 0.12 -1.56 -15.80
N ARG A 196 -0.09 -2.74 -15.22
CA ARG A 196 -0.53 -3.92 -15.99
C ARG A 196 -1.28 -4.91 -15.13
N CYS A 197 -2.20 -5.63 -15.75
CA CYS A 197 -2.95 -6.69 -15.10
C CYS A 197 -2.14 -7.99 -15.00
N VAL A 198 -2.31 -8.70 -13.88
CA VAL A 198 -1.80 -10.05 -13.65
C VAL A 198 -2.97 -10.90 -13.13
N VAL A 199 -3.27 -12.02 -13.78
CA VAL A 199 -4.40 -12.87 -13.41
C VAL A 199 -3.94 -13.97 -12.46
N LEU A 200 -4.42 -13.98 -11.22
CA LEU A 200 -4.02 -14.93 -10.18
C LEU A 200 -4.35 -16.38 -10.53
N SER A 201 -5.53 -16.63 -11.11
CA SER A 201 -5.95 -17.98 -11.51
C SER A 201 -4.95 -18.68 -12.44
N HIS A 202 -4.18 -17.95 -13.27
CA HIS A 202 -3.14 -18.54 -14.13
C HIS A 202 -2.00 -19.21 -13.34
N ILE A 203 -1.80 -18.79 -12.08
CA ILE A 203 -0.81 -19.34 -11.18
C ILE A 203 -1.47 -20.36 -10.24
N LEU A 204 -2.57 -19.95 -9.61
CA LEU A 204 -3.24 -20.73 -8.56
C LEU A 204 -3.86 -22.02 -9.10
N ASP A 205 -4.49 -21.98 -10.28
CA ASP A 205 -5.21 -23.12 -10.86
C ASP A 205 -4.27 -24.06 -11.64
N ALA A 206 -3.00 -23.68 -11.82
CA ALA A 206 -1.97 -24.54 -12.41
C ALA A 206 -1.52 -25.68 -11.48
N VAL A 207 -1.96 -25.66 -10.22
CA VAL A 207 -1.73 -26.71 -9.22
C VAL A 207 -3.09 -27.16 -8.68
N PRO A 208 -3.36 -28.47 -8.53
CA PRO A 208 -4.63 -28.95 -8.00
C PRO A 208 -5.00 -28.29 -6.68
N LYS A 209 -6.21 -27.71 -6.62
CA LYS A 209 -6.67 -26.97 -5.44
C LYS A 209 -6.82 -27.89 -4.23
N VAL A 210 -6.25 -27.46 -3.11
CA VAL A 210 -6.49 -28.05 -1.78
C VAL A 210 -7.62 -27.34 -1.04
N MET A 211 -7.87 -26.07 -1.36
CA MET A 211 -9.00 -25.26 -0.84
C MET A 211 -9.25 -24.03 -1.72
N ASP A 212 -10.40 -23.40 -1.52
CA ASP A 212 -10.77 -22.16 -2.16
C ASP A 212 -10.14 -20.94 -1.46
N ILE A 213 -9.62 -20.00 -2.25
CA ILE A 213 -9.01 -18.77 -1.76
C ILE A 213 -10.04 -17.63 -1.87
N GLN A 214 -10.32 -16.96 -0.75
CA GLN A 214 -11.25 -15.84 -0.65
C GLN A 214 -10.61 -14.48 -0.99
N LYS A 215 -11.44 -13.47 -1.28
CA LYS A 215 -11.02 -12.17 -1.84
C LYS A 215 -9.94 -11.44 -1.03
N TYR A 216 -10.08 -11.31 0.30
CA TYR A 216 -9.11 -10.58 1.12
C TYR A 216 -7.74 -11.29 1.19
N GLN A 217 -7.69 -12.61 0.97
CA GLN A 217 -6.44 -13.36 0.94
C GLN A 217 -5.60 -12.99 -0.30
N PHE A 218 -6.22 -12.45 -1.35
CA PHE A 218 -5.54 -12.12 -2.61
C PHE A 218 -4.44 -11.08 -2.47
N LYS A 219 -4.48 -10.19 -1.47
CA LYS A 219 -3.42 -9.21 -1.21
C LYS A 219 -2.07 -9.88 -1.01
N LEU A 220 -2.03 -10.89 -0.14
CA LEU A 220 -0.80 -11.62 0.17
C LEU A 220 -0.30 -12.40 -1.05
N PHE A 221 -1.22 -13.02 -1.80
CA PHE A 221 -0.86 -13.70 -3.05
C PHE A 221 -0.35 -12.73 -4.11
N ALA A 222 -0.95 -11.54 -4.24
CA ALA A 222 -0.49 -10.48 -5.14
C ALA A 222 0.93 -10.02 -4.79
N MET A 223 1.19 -9.75 -3.50
CA MET A 223 2.54 -9.40 -3.03
C MET A 223 3.54 -10.52 -3.33
N MET A 224 3.18 -11.77 -3.03
CA MET A 224 4.03 -12.95 -3.25
C MET A 224 4.35 -13.18 -4.73
N PHE A 225 3.35 -13.10 -5.61
CA PHE A 225 3.46 -13.35 -7.04
C PHE A 225 3.80 -12.13 -7.89
N SER A 226 4.02 -10.96 -7.27
CA SER A 226 4.58 -9.80 -7.98
C SER A 226 5.98 -10.08 -8.53
N SER A 227 6.41 -9.38 -9.57
CA SER A 227 7.77 -9.53 -10.09
C SER A 227 8.83 -8.73 -9.31
N PHE A 228 8.42 -7.85 -8.41
CA PHE A 228 9.33 -6.91 -7.75
C PHE A 228 10.08 -7.55 -6.57
N GLU A 229 11.29 -7.11 -6.26
CA GLU A 229 11.98 -7.50 -5.02
C GLU A 229 11.49 -6.70 -3.81
N GLU A 230 11.39 -5.37 -3.97
CA GLU A 230 10.87 -4.44 -2.97
C GLU A 230 9.50 -3.93 -3.43
N ILE A 231 8.48 -4.13 -2.60
CA ILE A 231 7.08 -3.86 -2.93
C ILE A 231 6.51 -2.79 -2.01
N LEU A 232 5.73 -1.88 -2.58
CA LEU A 232 4.73 -1.12 -1.84
C LEU A 232 3.36 -1.62 -2.31
N PHE A 233 2.68 -2.36 -1.45
CA PHE A 233 1.29 -2.72 -1.67
C PHE A 233 0.39 -1.51 -1.40
N LEU A 234 -0.61 -1.29 -2.25
CA LEU A 234 -1.66 -0.29 -2.09
C LEU A 234 -3.03 -0.92 -2.38
N ASP A 235 -4.01 -0.73 -1.50
CA ASP A 235 -5.41 -1.00 -1.81
C ASP A 235 -5.87 -0.15 -3.02
N ALA A 236 -6.91 -0.62 -3.72
CA ALA A 236 -7.40 0.04 -4.94
C ALA A 236 -7.82 1.50 -4.73
N ASP A 237 -8.15 1.87 -3.50
CA ASP A 237 -8.62 3.18 -3.07
C ASP A 237 -7.66 3.90 -2.12
N ALA A 238 -6.40 3.45 -2.09
CA ALA A 238 -5.30 4.12 -1.43
C ALA A 238 -4.39 4.79 -2.47
N PHE A 239 -4.00 6.05 -2.22
CA PHE A 239 -3.05 6.76 -3.09
C PHE A 239 -2.10 7.68 -2.30
N PRO A 240 -0.86 7.83 -2.77
CA PRO A 240 0.11 8.71 -2.13
C PRO A 240 -0.09 10.18 -2.54
N LEU A 241 0.30 11.09 -1.64
CA LEU A 241 0.38 12.54 -1.84
C LEU A 241 1.79 12.98 -2.27
N HIS A 242 2.77 12.09 -2.15
CA HIS A 242 4.18 12.32 -2.47
C HIS A 242 4.76 11.13 -3.24
N GLN A 243 5.94 11.30 -3.85
CA GLN A 243 6.58 10.22 -4.61
C GLN A 243 6.95 9.04 -3.69
N PRO A 244 6.37 7.84 -3.86
CA PRO A 244 6.63 6.67 -3.02
C PRO A 244 8.05 6.12 -3.16
N GLU A 245 8.78 6.47 -4.22
CA GLU A 245 10.20 6.12 -4.43
C GLU A 245 11.06 6.47 -3.22
N ILE A 246 10.74 7.59 -2.54
CA ILE A 246 11.51 8.04 -1.37
C ILE A 246 11.44 7.03 -0.22
N LEU A 247 10.34 6.27 -0.10
CA LEU A 247 10.15 5.30 0.97
C LEU A 247 11.16 4.16 0.84
N PHE A 248 11.48 3.73 -0.39
CA PHE A 248 12.46 2.68 -0.65
C PHE A 248 13.91 3.13 -0.43
N MET A 249 14.16 4.44 -0.50
CA MET A 249 15.51 5.02 -0.49
C MET A 249 15.94 5.53 0.88
N ASN A 250 15.04 5.57 1.86
CA ASN A 250 15.28 6.17 3.16
C ASN A 250 15.03 5.20 4.31
N GLU A 251 15.46 5.60 5.50
CA GLU A 251 14.97 4.99 6.73
C GLU A 251 13.49 5.32 6.92
N PRO A 252 12.69 4.44 7.54
CA PRO A 252 13.09 3.20 8.21
C PRO A 252 13.27 2.00 7.28
N PHE A 253 12.81 2.07 6.03
CA PHE A 253 12.80 0.89 5.16
C PHE A 253 14.20 0.35 4.86
N LYS A 254 15.21 1.22 4.74
CA LYS A 254 16.60 0.80 4.52
C LYS A 254 17.10 -0.20 5.57
N SER A 255 16.85 0.05 6.85
CA SER A 255 17.29 -0.85 7.93
C SER A 255 16.25 -1.91 8.28
N LYS A 256 14.96 -1.59 8.20
CA LYS A 256 13.88 -2.45 8.70
C LYS A 256 13.29 -3.38 7.65
N LYS A 257 13.33 -3.00 6.38
CA LYS A 257 12.85 -3.77 5.20
C LYS A 257 11.39 -4.23 5.22
N MET A 258 10.65 -3.88 6.27
CA MET A 258 9.20 -3.94 6.36
C MET A 258 8.71 -2.70 7.11
N VAL A 259 7.75 -1.98 6.52
CA VAL A 259 7.06 -0.83 7.13
C VAL A 259 5.55 -1.04 7.00
N THR A 260 4.85 -0.84 8.11
CA THR A 260 3.39 -0.92 8.21
C THR A 260 2.82 0.39 8.78
N TRP A 261 1.55 0.64 8.54
CA TRP A 261 0.83 1.79 9.08
C TRP A 261 -0.18 1.37 10.14
N PRO A 262 -0.45 2.21 11.15
CA PRO A 262 -1.42 1.89 12.18
C PRO A 262 -2.85 2.07 11.68
N ASP A 263 -3.75 1.26 12.22
CA ASP A 263 -5.21 1.45 12.20
C ASP A 263 -5.63 2.12 13.53
N PHE A 264 -6.91 2.45 13.68
CA PHE A 264 -7.43 3.21 14.80
C PHE A 264 -7.48 2.45 16.14
N TRP A 265 -7.44 1.11 16.09
CA TRP A 265 -7.92 0.28 17.20
C TRP A 265 -6.80 -0.20 18.10
N ALA A 266 -7.13 -0.38 19.38
CA ALA A 266 -6.36 -1.21 20.29
C ALA A 266 -6.30 -2.65 19.79
N THR A 267 -5.21 -3.35 20.09
CA THR A 267 -5.09 -4.77 19.73
C THR A 267 -6.05 -5.63 20.55
N THR A 268 -6.70 -6.57 19.88
CA THR A 268 -7.60 -7.58 20.44
C THR A 268 -7.09 -8.99 20.15
N ILE A 269 -5.78 -9.17 19.97
CA ILE A 269 -5.20 -10.51 19.75
C ILE A 269 -5.44 -11.37 21.00
N SER A 270 -6.01 -12.56 20.78
CA SER A 270 -6.33 -13.55 21.82
C SER A 270 -5.06 -14.09 22.50
N SER A 271 -5.18 -14.46 23.78
CA SER A 271 -4.11 -15.12 24.52
C SER A 271 -3.70 -16.46 23.90
N TYR A 272 -4.65 -17.17 23.28
CA TYR A 272 -4.39 -18.41 22.55
C TYR A 272 -3.42 -18.22 21.38
N TYR A 273 -3.45 -17.08 20.67
CA TYR A 273 -2.47 -16.81 19.61
C TYR A 273 -1.04 -16.81 20.15
N TYR A 274 -0.82 -16.16 21.31
CA TYR A 274 0.51 -16.07 21.92
C TYR A 274 1.00 -17.43 22.39
N GLU A 275 0.11 -18.26 22.93
CA GLU A 275 0.42 -19.64 23.31
C GLU A 275 0.77 -20.52 22.09
N ILE A 276 -0.05 -20.47 21.04
CA ILE A 276 0.15 -21.19 19.78
C ILE A 276 1.47 -20.78 19.12
N SER A 277 1.74 -19.47 19.05
CA SER A 277 2.95 -18.94 18.42
C SER A 277 4.19 -18.95 19.33
N SER A 278 4.05 -19.47 20.55
CA SER A 278 5.10 -19.49 21.59
C SER A 278 5.74 -18.12 21.82
N GLN A 279 4.92 -17.07 21.78
CA GLN A 279 5.35 -15.69 21.99
C GLN A 279 4.96 -15.21 23.39
N PRO A 280 5.77 -14.33 24.01
CA PRO A 280 5.32 -13.61 25.18
C PRO A 280 4.17 -12.69 24.78
N MET A 281 3.15 -12.60 25.64
CA MET A 281 2.03 -11.70 25.42
C MET A 281 2.44 -10.25 25.77
N PRO A 282 2.50 -9.32 24.79
CA PRO A 282 2.90 -7.93 25.01
C PRO A 282 1.78 -7.11 25.69
N SER A 283 2.08 -5.90 26.18
CA SER A 283 1.04 -4.95 26.60
C SER A 283 0.18 -4.49 25.42
N ASN A 284 -1.12 -4.32 25.65
CA ASN A 284 -2.07 -3.83 24.63
C ASN A 284 -1.90 -2.33 24.31
N THR A 285 -1.00 -1.64 25.01
CA THR A 285 -0.68 -0.22 24.83
C THR A 285 0.65 0.04 24.13
N ILE A 286 1.30 -0.99 23.56
CA ILE A 286 2.58 -0.80 22.86
C ILE A 286 2.38 -0.10 21.52
N ARG A 287 1.42 -0.57 20.73
CA ARG A 287 1.12 -0.08 19.38
C ARG A 287 -0.36 -0.24 19.07
N GLN A 288 -0.83 0.56 18.13
CA GLN A 288 -2.10 0.36 17.45
C GLN A 288 -2.11 -0.96 16.66
N SER A 289 -3.30 -1.50 16.41
CA SER A 289 -3.55 -2.44 15.30
C SER A 289 -2.98 -1.90 13.99
N SER A 290 -2.73 -2.76 13.01
CA SER A 290 -2.18 -2.39 11.71
C SER A 290 -3.30 -2.17 10.71
N GLU A 291 -3.11 -1.22 9.81
CA GLU A 291 -3.91 -1.04 8.59
C GLU A 291 -3.08 -1.60 7.42
N SER A 292 -3.74 -2.30 6.50
CA SER A 292 -3.05 -3.06 5.44
C SER A 292 -3.40 -2.60 4.03
N GLY A 293 -4.09 -1.47 3.90
CA GLY A 293 -4.22 -0.72 2.67
C GLY A 293 -2.87 -0.26 2.14
N GLU A 294 -1.86 -0.12 3.00
CA GLU A 294 -0.46 0.10 2.60
C GLU A 294 0.51 -0.80 3.37
N VAL A 295 1.35 -1.54 2.65
CA VAL A 295 2.44 -2.33 3.24
C VAL A 295 3.68 -2.21 2.38
N LEU A 296 4.80 -1.78 2.97
CA LEU A 296 6.09 -1.68 2.28
C LEU A 296 7.00 -2.82 2.75
N LEU A 297 7.45 -3.69 1.85
CA LEU A 297 8.17 -4.92 2.21
C LEU A 297 9.24 -5.30 1.18
N SER A 298 10.35 -5.88 1.63
CA SER A 298 11.32 -6.54 0.76
C SER A 298 11.12 -8.05 0.78
N LYS A 299 10.77 -8.66 -0.36
CA LYS A 299 10.65 -10.12 -0.47
C LYS A 299 11.97 -10.85 -0.24
N LYS A 300 13.10 -10.17 -0.48
CA LYS A 300 14.43 -10.70 -0.22
C LYS A 300 14.74 -10.82 1.27
N THR A 301 14.41 -9.79 2.06
CA THR A 301 14.71 -9.76 3.50
C THR A 301 13.62 -10.40 4.34
N HIS A 302 12.36 -10.23 3.96
CA HIS A 302 11.17 -10.69 4.69
C HIS A 302 10.45 -11.84 3.99
N MET A 303 11.22 -12.71 3.33
CA MET A 303 10.65 -13.88 2.64
C MET A 303 9.86 -14.74 3.63
N GLN A 304 10.43 -15.09 4.78
CA GLN A 304 9.80 -15.97 5.75
C GLN A 304 8.58 -15.30 6.39
N THR A 305 8.67 -14.01 6.74
CA THR A 305 7.51 -13.23 7.18
C THR A 305 6.39 -13.29 6.16
N LEU A 306 6.67 -13.07 4.87
CA LEU A 306 5.64 -13.13 3.84
C LEU A 306 5.02 -14.53 3.71
N LEU A 307 5.81 -15.61 3.77
CA LEU A 307 5.30 -16.98 3.75
C LEU A 307 4.40 -17.27 4.97
N LEU A 308 4.80 -16.84 6.17
CA LEU A 308 4.02 -17.02 7.38
C LEU A 308 2.75 -16.16 7.39
N SER A 309 2.81 -14.94 6.88
CA SER A 309 1.60 -14.13 6.67
C SER A 309 0.64 -14.79 5.68
N VAL A 310 1.13 -15.40 4.60
CA VAL A 310 0.27 -16.18 3.69
C VAL A 310 -0.36 -17.36 4.43
N TYR A 311 0.39 -18.10 5.25
CA TYR A 311 -0.15 -19.21 6.04
C TYR A 311 -1.24 -18.77 7.03
N TYR A 312 -1.03 -17.66 7.75
CA TYR A 312 -2.05 -17.06 8.61
C TYR A 312 -3.29 -16.65 7.83
N ASN A 313 -3.14 -16.09 6.63
CA ASN A 313 -4.29 -15.72 5.82
C ASN A 313 -5.00 -16.94 5.23
N PHE A 314 -4.25 -17.95 4.79
CA PHE A 314 -4.78 -19.16 4.18
C PHE A 314 -5.69 -19.92 5.15
N TRP A 315 -5.28 -20.07 6.41
CA TRP A 315 -6.10 -20.60 7.51
C TRP A 315 -6.77 -19.50 8.34
N GLY A 316 -6.89 -18.31 7.76
CA GLY A 316 -7.40 -17.09 8.41
C GLY A 316 -8.87 -17.17 8.82
N PRO A 317 -9.81 -17.34 7.87
CA PRO A 317 -11.25 -17.24 8.15
C PRO A 317 -11.71 -18.09 9.34
N ASP A 318 -11.23 -19.34 9.41
CA ASP A 318 -11.66 -20.27 10.45
C ASP A 318 -10.76 -20.20 11.71
N TYR A 319 -9.45 -19.92 11.57
CA TYR A 319 -8.53 -20.03 12.71
C TYR A 319 -7.84 -18.70 13.05
N TYR A 320 -6.97 -18.18 12.18
CA TYR A 320 -6.06 -17.09 12.56
C TYR A 320 -6.72 -15.72 12.66
N TYR A 321 -7.79 -15.43 11.91
CA TYR A 321 -8.48 -14.14 12.05
C TYR A 321 -9.24 -14.01 13.37
N PRO A 322 -10.04 -15.01 13.81
CA PRO A 322 -10.56 -15.03 15.17
C PRO A 322 -9.46 -14.82 16.19
N LEU A 323 -8.34 -15.54 16.09
CA LEU A 323 -7.22 -15.43 17.04
C LEU A 323 -6.57 -14.04 17.05
N LEU A 324 -6.44 -13.38 15.90
CA LEU A 324 -5.75 -12.09 15.78
C LEU A 324 -6.66 -10.87 15.98
N SER A 325 -7.98 -11.02 15.92
CA SER A 325 -8.90 -9.88 15.98
C SER A 325 -10.15 -10.10 16.84
N GLN A 326 -10.54 -11.35 17.10
CA GLN A 326 -11.69 -11.71 17.91
C GLN A 326 -13.00 -11.02 17.45
N GLY A 327 -13.20 -10.86 16.14
CA GLY A 327 -14.38 -10.19 15.58
C GLY A 327 -14.37 -8.65 15.65
N ALA A 328 -13.28 -8.03 16.09
CA ALA A 328 -13.15 -6.57 16.12
C ALA A 328 -13.12 -5.96 14.70
N SER A 329 -13.28 -4.63 14.63
CA SER A 329 -13.34 -3.89 13.35
C SER A 329 -12.12 -4.14 12.47
N GLY A 330 -12.38 -4.52 11.21
CA GLY A 330 -11.33 -4.81 10.23
C GLY A 330 -10.67 -6.18 10.44
N GLU A 331 -11.35 -7.13 11.09
CA GLU A 331 -10.91 -8.54 11.14
C GLU A 331 -10.59 -9.06 9.73
N GLY A 332 -9.40 -9.65 9.57
CA GLY A 332 -8.89 -10.13 8.30
C GLY A 332 -7.36 -10.10 8.22
N ASP A 333 -6.84 -9.75 7.07
CA ASP A 333 -5.42 -9.85 6.72
C ASP A 333 -4.51 -8.89 7.49
N LYS A 334 -5.05 -7.78 8.00
CA LYS A 334 -4.26 -6.63 8.47
C LYS A 334 -3.25 -6.95 9.59
N GLU A 335 -3.62 -7.79 10.56
CA GLU A 335 -2.75 -8.13 11.69
C GLU A 335 -1.68 -9.17 11.35
N THR A 336 -1.83 -9.89 10.22
CA THR A 336 -1.01 -11.07 9.90
C THR A 336 0.45 -10.73 9.58
N PHE A 337 0.74 -9.51 9.10
CA PHE A 337 2.09 -9.07 8.76
C PHE A 337 2.96 -8.89 10.01
N VAL A 338 2.49 -8.07 10.95
CA VAL A 338 3.22 -7.79 12.19
C VAL A 338 3.28 -9.03 13.08
N ALA A 339 2.19 -9.81 13.13
CA ALA A 339 2.15 -11.09 13.83
C ALA A 339 3.25 -12.04 13.33
N ALA A 340 3.41 -12.19 12.01
CA ALA A 340 4.43 -13.05 11.41
C ALA A 340 5.86 -12.54 11.68
N ALA A 341 6.11 -11.24 11.50
CA ALA A 341 7.42 -10.63 11.75
C ALA A 341 7.87 -10.84 13.21
N LEU A 342 6.96 -10.61 14.18
CA LEU A 342 7.22 -10.84 15.59
C LEU A 342 7.54 -12.31 15.89
N THR A 343 6.71 -13.24 15.37
CA THR A 343 6.92 -14.68 15.55
C THR A 343 8.27 -15.16 15.02
N LEU A 344 8.74 -14.60 13.91
CA LEU A 344 10.02 -14.95 13.31
C LEU A 344 11.21 -14.17 13.89
N GLY A 345 10.95 -13.14 14.70
CA GLY A 345 11.99 -12.23 15.20
C GLY A 345 12.57 -11.32 14.11
N GLU A 346 11.85 -11.12 13.00
CA GLU A 346 12.26 -10.24 11.91
C GLU A 346 11.95 -8.77 12.23
N SER A 347 12.86 -7.86 11.89
CA SER A 347 12.69 -6.44 12.17
C SER A 347 11.58 -5.84 11.32
N TYR A 348 10.79 -4.94 11.88
CA TYR A 348 9.85 -4.11 11.13
C TYR A 348 9.78 -2.71 11.75
N TYR A 349 9.08 -1.80 11.08
CA TYR A 349 8.67 -0.53 11.65
C TYR A 349 7.20 -0.29 11.41
N GLN A 350 6.44 -0.06 12.48
CA GLN A 350 5.11 0.50 12.35
C GLN A 350 5.18 2.00 12.60
N VAL A 351 4.58 2.78 11.69
CA VAL A 351 4.45 4.23 11.85
C VAL A 351 3.79 4.57 13.19
N SER A 352 4.40 5.52 13.90
CA SER A 352 3.98 5.96 15.22
C SER A 352 2.92 7.05 15.17
N GLU A 353 2.90 7.90 14.15
CA GLU A 353 1.80 8.86 13.98
C GLU A 353 0.46 8.13 13.84
N PRO A 354 -0.52 8.42 14.71
CA PRO A 354 -1.85 7.83 14.62
C PRO A 354 -2.53 8.21 13.30
N ILE A 355 -3.23 7.25 12.72
CA ILE A 355 -4.09 7.46 11.55
C ILE A 355 -5.20 8.48 11.83
N CYS A 356 -5.56 9.29 10.83
CA CYS A 356 -6.57 10.34 10.98
C CYS A 356 -7.73 10.16 10.02
N ALA A 357 -8.97 10.03 10.52
CA ALA A 357 -10.16 10.03 9.67
C ALA A 357 -10.45 11.46 9.15
N ILE A 358 -10.75 11.58 7.86
CA ILE A 358 -11.16 12.84 7.21
C ILE A 358 -12.54 12.69 6.57
N GLY A 359 -13.27 13.80 6.52
CA GLY A 359 -14.67 13.81 6.11
C GLY A 359 -15.26 15.21 6.15
N HIS A 360 -16.58 15.30 6.22
CA HIS A 360 -17.29 16.56 6.44
C HIS A 360 -18.22 16.48 7.65
N GLY A 361 -18.61 17.65 8.15
CA GLY A 361 -19.58 17.78 9.24
C GLY A 361 -21.00 17.53 8.76
N THR A 362 -21.78 16.81 9.56
CA THR A 362 -23.21 16.55 9.37
C THR A 362 -23.97 16.96 10.64
N GLU A 363 -25.29 17.11 10.59
CA GLU A 363 -26.18 17.26 11.75
C GLU A 363 -25.94 16.15 12.79
N GLY A 364 -25.66 14.93 12.33
CA GLY A 364 -25.33 13.77 13.16
C GLY A 364 -23.87 13.68 13.62
N GLY A 365 -23.03 14.68 13.35
CA GLY A 365 -21.61 14.71 13.71
C GLY A 365 -20.67 14.70 12.50
N PHE A 366 -20.11 13.54 12.17
CA PHE A 366 -19.02 13.40 11.20
C PHE A 366 -19.31 12.32 10.15
N ALA A 367 -19.33 12.72 8.88
CA ALA A 367 -19.35 11.81 7.74
C ALA A 367 -17.93 11.52 7.25
N GLY A 368 -17.27 10.57 7.92
CA GLY A 368 -15.92 10.12 7.56
C GLY A 368 -15.94 9.32 6.26
N SER A 369 -15.14 9.74 5.28
CA SER A 369 -15.08 9.08 3.97
C SER A 369 -13.69 8.68 3.49
N ALA A 370 -12.66 9.07 4.24
CA ALA A 370 -11.30 8.61 4.01
C ALA A 370 -10.50 8.67 5.31
N MET A 371 -9.30 8.11 5.26
CA MET A 371 -8.32 8.22 6.32
C MET A 371 -6.96 8.64 5.76
N VAL A 372 -6.18 9.34 6.58
CA VAL A 372 -4.86 9.87 6.25
C VAL A 372 -3.81 9.13 7.07
N GLN A 373 -2.81 8.62 6.39
CA GLN A 373 -1.62 8.00 6.97
C GLN A 373 -0.38 8.79 6.61
N PHE A 374 0.66 8.66 7.43
CA PHE A 374 1.72 9.65 7.54
C PHE A 374 3.08 9.13 7.07
N ASP A 375 3.99 10.07 6.77
CA ASP A 375 5.30 9.78 6.21
C ASP A 375 6.19 9.01 7.20
N PRO A 376 6.57 7.75 6.89
CA PRO A 376 7.37 6.93 7.80
C PRO A 376 8.81 7.45 7.96
N VAL A 377 9.33 8.23 7.00
CA VAL A 377 10.69 8.77 7.05
C VAL A 377 10.79 9.85 8.13
N GLU A 378 9.84 10.79 8.11
CA GLU A 378 9.75 11.85 9.12
C GLU A 378 9.39 11.27 10.49
N ASP A 379 8.45 10.32 10.53
CA ASP A 379 8.02 9.63 11.74
C ASP A 379 9.18 8.87 12.40
N TYR A 380 9.97 8.12 11.61
CA TYR A 380 11.14 7.41 12.14
C TYR A 380 12.21 8.36 12.68
N ALA A 381 12.40 9.52 12.05
CA ALA A 381 13.33 10.52 12.57
C ALA A 381 12.90 11.08 13.93
N LEU A 382 11.59 11.06 14.25
CA LEU A 382 11.07 11.40 15.58
C LEU A 382 11.29 10.25 16.57
N THR A 383 10.94 9.02 16.21
CA THR A 383 11.06 7.87 17.12
C THR A 383 12.52 7.56 17.48
N GLN A 384 13.48 7.84 16.59
CA GLN A 384 14.92 7.78 16.89
C GLN A 384 15.36 8.77 18.00
N LYS A 385 14.57 9.81 18.26
CA LYS A 385 14.79 10.78 19.35
C LYS A 385 13.98 10.45 20.61
N GLY A 386 13.28 9.32 20.63
CA GLY A 386 12.35 8.96 21.71
C GLY A 386 10.98 9.65 21.59
N GLU A 387 10.70 10.34 20.50
CA GLU A 387 9.44 11.05 20.28
C GLU A 387 8.43 10.13 19.60
N TRP A 388 7.78 9.27 20.38
CA TRP A 388 6.73 8.36 19.91
C TRP A 388 5.37 9.06 19.95
N ARG A 389 4.82 9.36 18.78
CA ARG A 389 3.55 10.07 18.63
C ARG A 389 2.37 9.25 19.16
N VAL A 390 2.39 7.93 18.94
CA VAL A 390 1.47 6.94 19.52
C VAL A 390 1.45 6.94 21.05
N HIS A 391 2.51 7.43 21.71
CA HIS A 391 2.60 7.54 23.17
C HIS A 391 2.43 8.99 23.66
N GLY A 392 1.77 9.84 22.87
CA GLY A 392 1.38 11.19 23.26
C GLY A 392 2.46 12.26 23.13
N SER A 393 3.54 11.99 22.37
CA SER A 393 4.52 13.03 22.03
C SER A 393 3.84 14.23 21.37
N LYS A 394 4.28 15.44 21.76
CA LYS A 394 3.80 16.72 21.22
C LYS A 394 4.67 17.24 20.07
N ALA A 395 5.63 16.46 19.60
CA ALA A 395 6.40 16.80 18.41
C ALA A 395 5.45 17.05 17.23
N PRO A 396 5.78 17.97 16.30
CA PRO A 396 4.96 18.19 15.11
C PRO A 396 4.72 16.88 14.37
N ALA A 397 3.46 16.61 14.01
CA ALA A 397 3.11 15.43 13.24
C ALA A 397 3.89 15.40 11.92
N PRO A 398 4.37 14.21 11.49
CA PRO A 398 4.86 14.01 10.13
C PRO A 398 3.84 14.48 9.09
N ARG A 399 4.30 14.78 7.88
CA ARG A 399 3.39 15.13 6.79
C ARG A 399 2.50 13.94 6.40
N ALA A 400 1.31 14.25 5.92
CA ALA A 400 0.42 13.25 5.30
C ALA A 400 1.10 12.65 4.08
N PHE A 401 1.07 11.32 3.96
CA PHE A 401 1.68 10.61 2.85
C PHE A 401 0.65 9.84 2.02
N PHE A 402 -0.33 9.20 2.64
CA PHE A 402 -1.38 8.46 1.95
C PHE A 402 -2.76 8.97 2.32
N ILE A 403 -3.69 8.86 1.37
CA ILE A 403 -5.12 8.92 1.63
C ILE A 403 -5.70 7.58 1.20
N HIS A 404 -6.40 6.92 2.12
CA HIS A 404 -7.18 5.72 1.88
C HIS A 404 -8.66 6.12 1.90
N ALA A 405 -9.27 6.23 0.70
CA ALA A 405 -10.63 6.71 0.47
C ALA A 405 -11.66 5.59 0.57
N ASN A 406 -11.77 5.03 1.77
CA ASN A 406 -12.24 3.67 2.01
C ASN A 406 -13.75 3.46 2.04
N PHE A 407 -14.55 4.46 2.42
CA PHE A 407 -15.98 4.27 2.64
C PHE A 407 -16.85 5.53 2.48
N PRO A 408 -17.81 5.58 1.54
CA PRO A 408 -17.99 4.62 0.47
C PRO A 408 -16.84 4.71 -0.54
N LYS A 409 -16.70 3.69 -1.38
CA LYS A 409 -15.73 3.73 -2.48
C LYS A 409 -16.14 4.84 -3.46
N PHE A 410 -15.18 5.69 -3.85
CA PHE A 410 -15.40 6.81 -4.77
C PHE A 410 -15.50 6.35 -6.24
N ASN A 411 -16.37 5.38 -6.51
CA ASN A 411 -16.65 4.90 -7.85
C ASN A 411 -17.63 5.87 -8.53
N PRO A 412 -17.29 6.50 -9.68
CA PRO A 412 -18.14 7.44 -10.40
C PRO A 412 -19.58 6.97 -10.61
N ALA A 413 -19.78 5.67 -10.79
CA ALA A 413 -21.09 5.09 -11.06
C ALA A 413 -22.00 5.03 -9.82
N THR A 414 -21.44 5.01 -8.60
CA THR A 414 -22.19 4.73 -7.36
C THR A 414 -21.99 5.78 -6.28
N VAL A 415 -20.99 6.67 -6.37
CA VAL A 415 -20.66 7.65 -5.32
C VAL A 415 -21.80 8.64 -5.01
N PHE A 416 -22.75 8.79 -5.95
CA PHE A 416 -23.95 9.62 -5.77
C PHE A 416 -25.21 8.83 -5.38
N ASP A 417 -25.12 7.49 -5.30
CA ASP A 417 -26.21 6.65 -4.82
C ASP A 417 -26.39 6.86 -3.31
N LYS A 418 -27.62 6.67 -2.80
CA LYS A 418 -27.93 6.80 -1.37
C LYS A 418 -27.13 5.78 -0.56
N GLN A 419 -26.29 6.26 0.35
CA GLN A 419 -25.40 5.43 1.17
C GLN A 419 -25.46 5.85 2.65
N ALA A 420 -24.89 5.02 3.52
CA ALA A 420 -24.80 5.30 4.96
C ALA A 420 -23.95 6.55 5.24
N VAL A 421 -22.91 6.77 4.42
CA VAL A 421 -22.10 7.98 4.38
C VAL A 421 -22.17 8.52 2.95
N ASN A 422 -22.48 9.80 2.78
CA ASN A 422 -22.65 10.42 1.46
C ASN A 422 -21.56 11.48 1.24
N PRO A 423 -20.41 11.15 0.64
CA PRO A 423 -19.28 12.08 0.56
C PRO A 423 -19.55 13.31 -0.34
N ALA A 424 -20.52 13.21 -1.24
CA ALA A 424 -20.85 14.26 -2.20
C ALA A 424 -22.00 15.19 -1.77
N PHE A 425 -22.76 14.84 -0.72
CA PHE A 425 -23.97 15.56 -0.32
C PHE A 425 -23.94 15.94 1.16
N ALA A 426 -24.42 17.14 1.47
CA ALA A 426 -24.78 17.55 2.82
C ALA A 426 -26.16 17.00 3.21
N ASP A 427 -26.54 17.14 4.48
CA ASP A 427 -27.81 16.61 5.01
C ASP A 427 -29.05 17.25 4.36
N ASP A 428 -28.92 18.48 3.86
CA ASP A 428 -29.98 19.19 3.13
C ASP A 428 -30.11 18.76 1.65
N GLY A 429 -29.28 17.80 1.20
CA GLY A 429 -29.23 17.30 -0.17
C GLY A 429 -28.46 18.20 -1.15
N SER A 430 -27.89 19.31 -0.70
CA SER A 430 -26.98 20.11 -1.51
C SER A 430 -25.64 19.40 -1.68
N TYR A 431 -24.91 19.72 -2.76
CA TYR A 431 -23.56 19.18 -2.93
C TYR A 431 -22.61 19.81 -1.90
N THR A 432 -21.70 19.01 -1.37
CA THR A 432 -20.64 19.45 -0.45
C THR A 432 -19.29 18.87 -0.83
N ARG A 433 -18.23 19.41 -0.24
CA ARG A 433 -16.88 18.85 -0.32
C ARG A 433 -16.77 17.61 0.57
N ALA A 434 -16.05 16.60 0.09
CA ALA A 434 -15.92 15.33 0.81
C ALA A 434 -15.05 15.45 2.06
N TRP A 435 -13.99 16.25 2.02
CA TRP A 435 -12.97 16.34 3.08
C TRP A 435 -12.77 17.78 3.50
N THR A 436 -13.42 18.19 4.59
CA THR A 436 -13.34 19.54 5.17
C THR A 436 -12.86 19.56 6.61
N ILE A 437 -12.93 18.44 7.32
CA ILE A 437 -12.45 18.27 8.70
C ILE A 437 -11.72 16.93 8.87
N PRO A 438 -10.74 16.84 9.80
CA PRO A 438 -10.16 17.94 10.57
C PRO A 438 -9.30 18.93 9.77
N GLN A 439 -9.44 20.23 10.06
CA GLN A 439 -8.72 21.29 9.34
C GLN A 439 -7.20 21.28 9.62
N GLU A 440 -6.79 20.82 10.78
CA GLU A 440 -5.39 20.70 11.19
C GLU A 440 -4.60 19.66 10.39
N VAL A 441 -5.29 18.71 9.74
CA VAL A 441 -4.70 17.74 8.80
C VAL A 441 -4.89 18.24 7.37
N ILE A 442 -6.13 18.53 6.97
CA ILE A 442 -6.45 18.90 5.58
C ILE A 442 -5.76 20.21 5.18
N GLY A 443 -5.69 21.19 6.10
CA GLY A 443 -5.03 22.47 5.87
C GLY A 443 -3.51 22.38 5.72
N LYS A 444 -2.90 21.22 6.03
CA LYS A 444 -1.46 20.96 5.81
C LYS A 444 -1.17 20.31 4.46
N PHE A 445 -2.19 19.92 3.70
CA PHE A 445 -1.97 19.42 2.35
C PHE A 445 -1.33 20.53 1.49
N SER A 446 -0.32 20.16 0.71
CA SER A 446 0.43 21.11 -0.13
C SER A 446 -0.40 21.71 -1.26
N THR A 447 -1.54 21.08 -1.57
CA THR A 447 -2.46 21.48 -2.64
C THR A 447 -3.91 21.17 -2.24
N ASP A 448 -4.87 21.60 -3.06
CA ASP A 448 -6.25 21.14 -2.95
C ASP A 448 -6.37 19.68 -3.47
N VAL A 449 -5.97 18.73 -2.61
CA VAL A 449 -5.91 17.30 -2.93
C VAL A 449 -7.28 16.76 -3.33
N GLU A 450 -8.34 17.12 -2.61
CA GLU A 450 -9.69 16.67 -2.90
C GLU A 450 -10.18 17.17 -4.27
N LYS A 451 -9.89 18.44 -4.63
CA LYS A 451 -10.21 18.94 -5.98
C LYS A 451 -9.47 18.16 -7.07
N TYR A 452 -8.21 17.79 -6.85
CA TYR A 452 -7.50 16.95 -7.81
C TYR A 452 -8.06 15.53 -7.87
N PHE A 453 -8.43 14.95 -6.72
CA PHE A 453 -9.07 13.65 -6.65
C PHE A 453 -10.38 13.62 -7.44
N TRP A 454 -11.27 14.59 -7.24
CA TRP A 454 -12.49 14.72 -8.03
C TRP A 454 -12.25 15.04 -9.51
N LYS A 455 -11.10 15.63 -9.86
CA LYS A 455 -10.70 15.80 -11.27
C LYS A 455 -10.38 14.45 -11.92
N GLU A 456 -9.72 13.56 -11.19
CA GLU A 456 -9.44 12.21 -11.68
C GLU A 456 -10.71 11.31 -11.67
N ILE A 457 -11.64 11.52 -10.72
CA ILE A 457 -12.99 10.92 -10.76
C ILE A 457 -13.75 11.40 -12.01
N LEU A 458 -13.72 12.70 -12.30
CA LEU A 458 -14.34 13.28 -13.50
C LEU A 458 -13.75 12.71 -14.78
N TRP A 459 -12.42 12.62 -14.88
CA TRP A 459 -11.77 12.01 -16.03
C TRP A 459 -12.20 10.56 -16.21
N THR A 460 -12.19 9.77 -15.13
CA THR A 460 -12.56 8.35 -15.15
C THR A 460 -14.03 8.17 -15.53
N GLY A 461 -14.93 8.94 -14.92
CA GLY A 461 -16.37 8.89 -15.20
C GLY A 461 -16.73 9.32 -16.63
N CYS A 462 -15.94 10.19 -17.27
CA CYS A 462 -16.22 10.70 -18.61
C CYS A 462 -15.48 9.99 -19.74
N GLU A 463 -14.18 9.72 -19.59
CA GLU A 463 -13.39 9.05 -20.62
C GLU A 463 -13.68 7.54 -20.66
N LEU A 464 -14.09 6.96 -19.54
CA LEU A 464 -14.28 5.51 -19.38
C LEU A 464 -15.75 5.10 -19.13
N GLU A 465 -16.72 6.00 -19.32
CA GLU A 465 -18.16 5.79 -19.01
C GLU A 465 -18.75 4.47 -19.53
N SER A 466 -18.25 3.98 -20.67
CA SER A 466 -18.72 2.75 -21.34
C SER A 466 -17.66 1.63 -21.37
N LYS A 467 -16.58 1.78 -20.62
CA LYS A 467 -15.40 0.91 -20.71
C LYS A 467 -15.30 -0.11 -19.59
N PHE A 468 -15.95 0.15 -18.45
CA PHE A 468 -16.02 -0.80 -17.34
C PHE A 468 -17.24 -1.72 -17.47
N SER A 469 -17.01 -3.00 -17.24
CA SER A 469 -18.03 -4.04 -17.32
C SER A 469 -19.08 -3.87 -16.21
N THR A 470 -18.66 -3.38 -15.04
CA THR A 470 -19.55 -3.05 -13.92
C THR A 470 -20.46 -1.84 -14.16
N TRP A 471 -20.16 -1.04 -15.19
CA TRP A 471 -20.99 0.11 -15.57
C TRP A 471 -22.00 -0.24 -16.67
N LYS A 472 -21.98 -1.46 -17.18
CA LYS A 472 -22.91 -1.92 -18.22
C LYS A 472 -24.36 -1.73 -17.77
N GLY A 473 -25.13 -0.96 -18.53
CA GLY A 473 -26.53 -0.66 -18.24
C GLY A 473 -26.75 0.61 -17.41
N ARG A 474 -25.72 1.17 -16.78
CA ARG A 474 -25.78 2.51 -16.19
C ARG A 474 -25.58 3.58 -17.29
N LYS A 475 -26.26 4.71 -17.16
CA LYS A 475 -26.19 5.86 -18.09
C LYS A 475 -26.05 7.14 -17.29
N GLY A 476 -25.36 8.14 -17.85
CA GLY A 476 -25.26 9.46 -17.24
C GLY A 476 -24.25 9.57 -16.10
N ILE A 477 -23.31 8.61 -15.99
CA ILE A 477 -22.22 8.64 -15.00
C ILE A 477 -21.40 9.91 -15.20
N CYS A 478 -20.96 10.20 -16.43
CA CYS A 478 -20.21 11.42 -16.73
C CYS A 478 -21.03 12.68 -16.44
N ALA A 479 -22.34 12.65 -16.71
CA ALA A 479 -23.22 13.80 -16.50
C ALA A 479 -23.38 14.13 -15.01
N GLU A 480 -23.59 13.14 -14.15
CA GLU A 480 -23.70 13.35 -12.70
C GLU A 480 -22.37 13.82 -12.08
N VAL A 481 -21.24 13.22 -12.47
CA VAL A 481 -19.92 13.69 -12.00
C VAL A 481 -19.66 15.13 -12.45
N LYS A 482 -19.99 15.50 -13.70
CA LYS A 482 -19.89 16.88 -14.20
C LYS A 482 -20.76 17.85 -13.42
N LYS A 483 -21.98 17.44 -13.07
CA LYS A 483 -22.93 18.26 -12.31
C LYS A 483 -22.37 18.57 -10.91
N TYR A 484 -21.86 17.56 -10.21
CA TYR A 484 -21.14 17.77 -8.94
C TYR A 484 -19.91 18.67 -9.12
N TRP A 485 -19.03 18.35 -10.08
CA TRP A 485 -17.80 19.11 -10.35
C TRP A 485 -18.07 20.59 -10.60
N ASN A 486 -19.09 20.88 -11.42
CA ASN A 486 -19.48 22.25 -11.75
C ASN A 486 -20.10 22.98 -10.56
N ALA A 487 -20.79 22.28 -9.67
CA ALA A 487 -21.37 22.89 -8.48
C ALA A 487 -20.32 23.25 -7.43
N ILE A 488 -19.31 22.39 -7.25
CA ILE A 488 -18.32 22.51 -6.17
C ILE A 488 -17.05 23.26 -6.60
N TYR A 489 -16.55 23.04 -7.83
CA TYR A 489 -15.22 23.51 -8.23
C TYR A 489 -15.18 24.49 -9.40
N VAL A 490 -16.30 24.70 -10.09
CA VAL A 490 -16.42 25.71 -11.15
C VAL A 490 -17.22 26.89 -10.60
N ASP A 491 -16.55 28.03 -10.43
CA ASP A 491 -17.17 29.25 -9.94
C ASP A 491 -18.38 29.66 -10.79
N LYS A 492 -19.55 29.84 -10.17
CA LYS A 492 -20.71 30.50 -10.82
C LYS A 492 -20.51 32.00 -11.06
N LYS A 493 -19.36 32.57 -10.68
CA LYS A 493 -19.07 34.02 -10.76
C LYS A 493 -18.39 34.48 -12.06
N THR A 494 -18.00 33.59 -12.96
CA THR A 494 -17.33 33.94 -14.23
C THR A 494 -18.25 33.94 -15.47
N SER A 495 -19.57 33.92 -15.29
CA SER A 495 -20.55 34.05 -16.40
C SER A 495 -21.26 35.41 -16.46
N LYS A 496 -20.71 36.44 -15.83
CA LYS A 496 -21.08 37.84 -16.06
C LYS A 496 -19.82 38.67 -16.31
N VAL A 497 -19.30 38.60 -17.53
CA VAL A 497 -18.51 39.66 -18.15
C VAL A 497 -19.10 39.90 -19.53
#